data_AF-A0A6J0EC57-F1
#
_entry.id   AF-A0A6J0EC57-F1
#
_cell.length_a   1.000
_cell.length_b   1.000
_cell.length_c   1.000
_cell.angle_alpha   90.00
_cell.angle_beta   90.00
_cell.angle_gamma   90.00
#
_symmetry.space_group_name_H-M   'P 1'
#
loop_
_entity.id
_entity.type
_entity.pdbx_description
1 polymer ?
#
loop_
_entity_poly.entity_id
_entity_poly.type
_entity_poly.pdbx_seq_one_letter_code
_entity_poly.pdbx_strand_id
1 'polypeptide(L)'
;MIGRRSLLGLTFCTCYLASHLTNKYVLSVLKFTYPTLFQGSNVLAWLPASVLFVGIIYAGSRALSRLAVPVFFILHNVAEVLVCGYQKYVWKEKTSPTKICSFLFLVAAAGCLPFQDAQFDPDGYFWAVIHLFCVGAYKILRKSQKPSVLSDIDQQYLNYIFSVALLVFASHPTGDLFSALDFPFLYFYRFHGSCCASGVLGFFLMLSTVKLRSILAPGQCAAWIFFAKLPAWWTWRGPAGFLRAEEFLMKMGRKSKHTPCCWSRTQHSGLPLERQRRNTLQRDQAELSVC
;
A
#
# COMPACT_ATOMS: atom_id res chain seq x y z
N MET A 1 11.59 -13.34 -25.53
CA MET A 1 10.80 -12.14 -25.91
C MET A 1 9.33 -12.43 -26.25
N ILE A 2 8.94 -13.66 -26.66
CA ILE A 2 7.56 -14.03 -27.01
C ILE A 2 6.59 -14.08 -25.81
N GLY A 3 7.02 -14.62 -24.65
CA GLY A 3 6.18 -14.65 -23.44
C GLY A 3 5.79 -13.27 -22.90
N ARG A 4 6.60 -12.24 -23.15
CA ARG A 4 6.37 -10.85 -22.70
C ARG A 4 5.23 -10.18 -23.48
N ARG A 5 5.10 -10.47 -24.78
CA ARG A 5 4.02 -9.96 -25.64
C ARG A 5 2.69 -10.69 -25.39
N SER A 6 2.74 -11.99 -25.12
CA SER A 6 1.56 -12.79 -24.78
C SER A 6 0.93 -12.36 -23.44
N LEU A 7 1.76 -12.05 -22.43
CA LEU A 7 1.29 -11.56 -21.13
C LEU A 7 0.60 -10.18 -21.23
N LEU A 8 1.15 -9.27 -22.05
CA LEU A 8 0.53 -7.97 -22.33
C LEU A 8 -0.84 -8.13 -23.01
N GLY A 9 -0.96 -9.05 -23.98
CA GLY A 9 -2.22 -9.36 -24.65
C GLY A 9 -3.27 -9.96 -23.72
N LEU A 10 -2.88 -10.90 -22.86
CA LEU A 10 -3.78 -11.49 -21.85
C LEU A 10 -4.28 -10.44 -20.85
N THR A 11 -3.37 -9.60 -20.35
CA THR A 11 -3.72 -8.51 -19.43
C THR A 11 -4.69 -7.54 -20.10
N PHE A 12 -4.44 -7.15 -21.35
CA PHE A 12 -5.34 -6.30 -22.13
C PHE A 12 -6.72 -6.93 -22.30
N CYS A 13 -6.80 -8.21 -22.69
CA CYS A 13 -8.06 -8.92 -22.87
C CYS A 13 -8.84 -9.04 -21.56
N THR A 14 -8.17 -9.35 -20.44
CA THR A 14 -8.82 -9.42 -19.12
C THR A 14 -9.32 -8.05 -18.68
N CYS A 15 -8.53 -6.99 -18.84
CA CYS A 15 -8.94 -5.62 -18.54
C CYS A 15 -10.11 -5.15 -19.42
N TYR A 16 -10.10 -5.50 -20.71
CA TYR A 16 -11.18 -5.17 -21.64
C TYR A 16 -12.48 -5.89 -21.28
N LEU A 17 -12.42 -7.19 -21.02
CA LEU A 17 -13.57 -7.98 -20.56
C LEU A 17 -14.11 -7.49 -19.22
N ALA A 18 -13.23 -7.21 -18.24
CA ALA A 18 -13.62 -6.65 -16.96
C ALA A 18 -14.29 -5.28 -17.10
N SER A 19 -13.74 -4.40 -17.95
CA SER A 19 -14.32 -3.08 -18.23
C SER A 19 -15.67 -3.21 -18.93
N HIS A 20 -15.80 -4.11 -19.90
CA HIS A 20 -17.06 -4.34 -20.61
C HIS A 20 -18.14 -4.93 -19.70
N LEU A 21 -17.80 -5.92 -18.87
CA LEU A 21 -18.72 -6.51 -17.89
C LEU A 21 -19.14 -5.49 -16.83
N THR A 22 -18.20 -4.68 -16.36
CA THR A 22 -18.44 -3.58 -15.43
C THR A 22 -19.37 -2.54 -16.05
N ASN A 23 -19.07 -2.07 -17.25
CA ASN A 23 -19.87 -1.07 -17.96
C ASN A 23 -21.27 -1.61 -18.24
N LYS A 24 -21.40 -2.87 -18.68
CA LYS A 24 -22.70 -3.52 -18.89
C LYS A 24 -23.48 -3.63 -17.58
N TYR A 25 -22.86 -4.06 -16.48
CA TYR A 25 -23.52 -4.16 -15.17
C TYR A 25 -23.96 -2.80 -14.63
N VAL A 26 -23.11 -1.78 -14.75
CA VAL A 26 -23.41 -0.41 -14.33
C VAL A 26 -24.55 0.18 -15.16
N LEU A 27 -24.54 -0.02 -16.47
CA LEU A 27 -25.57 0.54 -17.35
C LEU A 27 -26.90 -0.24 -17.25
N SER A 28 -26.87 -1.56 -17.13
CA SER A 28 -28.09 -2.39 -17.16
C SER A 28 -28.71 -2.64 -15.78
N VAL A 29 -27.89 -2.90 -14.75
CA VAL A 29 -28.38 -3.26 -13.41
C VAL A 29 -28.48 -2.04 -12.51
N LEU A 30 -27.54 -1.09 -12.60
CA LEU A 30 -27.60 0.15 -11.81
C LEU A 30 -28.41 1.26 -12.51
N LYS A 31 -28.88 1.06 -13.75
CA LYS A 31 -29.58 2.08 -14.57
C LYS A 31 -28.88 3.43 -14.51
N PHE A 32 -27.57 3.41 -14.65
CA PHE A 32 -26.75 4.61 -14.55
C PHE A 32 -26.97 5.49 -15.80
N THR A 33 -27.95 6.39 -15.72
CA THR A 33 -28.10 7.50 -16.67
C THR A 33 -26.82 8.33 -16.61
N TYR A 34 -26.22 8.67 -17.76
CA TYR A 34 -25.00 9.45 -17.85
C TYR A 34 -25.00 10.56 -16.81
N PRO A 35 -23.97 10.62 -15.93
CA PRO A 35 -23.99 11.58 -14.85
C PRO A 35 -24.11 13.00 -15.39
N THR A 36 -24.64 13.88 -14.56
CA THR A 36 -24.53 15.34 -14.67
C THR A 36 -23.07 15.84 -14.55
N LEU A 37 -22.07 14.98 -14.82
CA LEU A 37 -20.61 15.19 -14.76
C LEU A 37 -20.13 16.38 -15.59
N PHE A 38 -20.89 16.83 -16.59
CA PHE A 38 -20.48 17.92 -17.49
C PHE A 38 -20.94 19.32 -17.07
N GLN A 39 -21.55 19.49 -15.90
CA GLN A 39 -21.69 20.83 -15.30
C GLN A 39 -20.37 21.24 -14.63
N GLY A 40 -19.55 22.02 -15.35
CA GLY A 40 -18.23 22.44 -14.89
C GLY A 40 -18.20 23.15 -13.53
N SER A 41 -19.29 23.79 -13.12
CA SER A 41 -19.44 24.43 -11.80
C SER A 41 -19.41 23.42 -10.64
N ASN A 42 -20.06 22.26 -10.80
CA ASN A 42 -20.11 21.21 -9.79
C ASN A 42 -18.76 20.49 -9.66
N VAL A 43 -18.07 20.30 -10.79
CA VAL A 43 -16.72 19.71 -10.83
C VAL A 43 -15.70 20.62 -10.14
N LEU A 44 -15.74 21.93 -10.42
CA LEU A 44 -14.83 22.89 -9.81
C LEU A 44 -15.06 23.03 -8.29
N ALA A 45 -16.32 23.00 -7.85
CA ALA A 45 -16.66 23.01 -6.42
C ALA A 45 -16.19 21.74 -5.68
N TRP A 46 -16.11 20.60 -6.38
CA TRP A 46 -15.63 19.33 -5.83
C TRP A 46 -14.10 19.20 -5.82
N LEU A 47 -13.39 20.03 -6.62
CA LEU A 47 -11.94 19.96 -6.78
C LEU A 47 -11.16 19.98 -5.44
N PRO A 48 -11.49 20.81 -4.43
CA PRO A 48 -10.77 20.80 -3.16
C PRO A 48 -10.93 19.47 -2.40
N ALA A 49 -12.10 18.82 -2.51
CA ALA A 49 -12.32 17.50 -1.92
C ALA A 49 -11.48 16.43 -2.65
N SER A 50 -11.37 16.52 -3.98
CA SER A 50 -10.50 15.64 -4.75
C SER A 50 -9.02 15.84 -4.41
N VAL A 51 -8.54 17.08 -4.23
CA VAL A 51 -7.16 17.35 -3.79
C VAL A 51 -6.88 16.74 -2.42
N LEU A 52 -7.78 16.89 -1.46
CA LEU A 52 -7.66 16.25 -0.15
C LEU A 52 -7.63 14.72 -0.28
N PHE A 53 -8.47 14.15 -1.16
CA PHE A 53 -8.47 12.72 -1.42
C PHE A 53 -7.14 12.23 -2.02
N VAL A 54 -6.49 13.00 -2.89
CA VAL A 54 -5.13 12.72 -3.36
C VAL A 54 -4.14 12.74 -2.20
N GLY A 55 -4.25 13.73 -1.30
CA GLY A 55 -3.46 13.80 -0.07
C GLY A 55 -3.62 12.56 0.81
N ILE A 56 -4.84 12.02 0.95
CA ILE A 56 -5.10 10.76 1.66
C ILE A 56 -4.29 9.61 1.05
N ILE A 57 -4.33 9.45 -0.27
CA ILE A 57 -3.64 8.37 -0.98
C ILE A 57 -2.13 8.53 -0.84
N TYR A 58 -1.60 9.72 -1.12
CA TYR A 58 -0.17 9.97 -1.15
C TYR A 58 0.46 9.90 0.25
N ALA A 59 -0.09 10.62 1.23
CA ALA A 59 0.43 10.57 2.59
C ALA A 59 0.21 9.18 3.22
N GLY A 60 -0.90 8.52 2.88
CA GLY A 60 -1.19 7.16 3.34
C GLY A 60 -0.17 6.14 2.82
N SER A 61 0.21 6.21 1.54
CA SER A 61 1.21 5.30 0.97
C SER A 61 2.62 5.55 1.53
N ARG A 62 2.99 6.82 1.76
CA ARG A 62 4.26 7.19 2.40
C ARG A 62 4.35 6.77 3.87
N ALA A 63 3.23 6.83 4.60
CA ALA A 63 3.16 6.34 5.97
C ALA A 63 3.21 4.81 6.03
N LEU A 64 2.46 4.11 5.17
CA LEU A 64 2.43 2.64 5.12
C LEU A 64 3.76 1.99 4.68
N SER A 65 4.61 2.72 3.95
CA SER A 65 5.94 2.21 3.57
C SER A 65 6.96 2.26 4.71
N ARG A 66 6.67 3.01 5.79
CA ARG A 66 7.58 3.23 6.93
C ARG A 66 7.02 2.66 8.24
N LEU A 67 5.71 2.76 8.45
CA LEU A 67 5.05 2.29 9.67
C LEU A 67 4.52 0.88 9.49
N ALA A 68 4.52 0.11 10.57
CA ALA A 68 3.81 -1.15 10.61
C ALA A 68 2.31 -0.94 10.32
N VAL A 69 1.74 -1.79 9.47
CA VAL A 69 0.32 -1.73 9.06
C VAL A 69 -0.65 -1.56 10.25
N PRO A 70 -0.49 -2.27 11.40
CA PRO A 70 -1.34 -2.07 12.57
C PRO A 70 -1.22 -0.66 13.19
N VAL A 71 -0.01 -0.10 13.25
CA VAL A 71 0.24 1.26 13.76
C VAL A 71 -0.47 2.28 12.88
N PHE A 72 -0.31 2.16 11.56
CA PHE A 72 -1.01 3.03 10.60
C PHE A 72 -2.52 2.99 10.77
N PHE A 73 -3.13 1.81 10.96
CA PHE A 73 -4.57 1.70 11.14
C PHE A 73 -5.07 2.32 12.45
N ILE A 74 -4.31 2.24 13.54
CA ILE A 74 -4.67 2.93 14.80
C ILE A 74 -4.66 4.44 14.57
N LEU A 75 -3.59 4.97 13.97
CA LEU A 75 -3.48 6.40 13.65
C LEU A 75 -4.57 6.85 12.67
N HIS A 76 -4.91 6.05 11.66
CA HIS A 76 -6.01 6.34 10.73
C HIS A 76 -7.36 6.48 11.44
N ASN A 77 -7.65 5.60 12.41
CA ASN A 77 -8.92 5.64 13.14
C ASN A 77 -9.08 6.94 13.95
N VAL A 78 -7.98 7.60 14.36
CA VAL A 78 -8.02 8.91 15.02
C VAL A 78 -8.70 9.97 14.12
N ALA A 79 -8.75 9.78 12.81
CA ALA A 79 -9.43 10.70 11.90
C ALA A 79 -10.92 10.84 12.22
N GLU A 80 -11.56 9.77 12.73
CA GLU A 80 -12.95 9.84 13.17
C GLU A 80 -13.13 10.77 14.38
N VAL A 81 -12.13 10.85 15.26
CA VAL A 81 -12.13 11.78 16.40
C VAL A 81 -12.13 13.22 15.91
N LEU A 82 -11.29 13.54 14.91
CA LEU A 82 -11.26 14.87 14.31
C LEU A 82 -12.60 15.24 13.68
N VAL A 83 -13.21 14.32 12.93
CA VAL A 83 -14.51 14.54 12.29
C VAL A 83 -15.61 14.74 13.33
N CYS A 84 -15.70 13.88 14.34
CA CYS A 84 -16.73 14.01 15.39
C CYS A 84 -16.51 15.23 16.28
N GLY A 85 -15.25 15.58 16.59
CA GLY A 85 -14.91 16.81 17.29
C GLY A 85 -15.36 18.05 16.53
N TYR A 86 -15.09 18.09 15.22
CA TYR A 86 -15.56 19.16 14.35
C TYR A 86 -17.10 19.25 14.32
N GLN A 87 -17.80 18.13 14.15
CA GLN A 87 -19.27 18.09 14.14
C GLN A 87 -19.88 18.61 15.45
N LYS A 88 -19.29 18.22 16.58
CA LYS A 88 -19.73 18.67 17.90
C LYS A 88 -19.48 20.17 18.10
N TYR A 89 -18.30 20.66 17.70
CA TYR A 89 -17.89 22.03 17.92
C TYR A 89 -18.59 23.02 16.98
N VAL A 90 -18.62 22.71 15.68
CA VAL A 90 -19.12 23.61 14.62
C VAL A 90 -20.62 23.43 14.40
N TRP A 91 -21.09 22.20 14.24
CA TRP A 91 -22.51 21.92 13.96
C TRP A 91 -23.35 21.69 15.21
N LYS A 92 -22.77 21.78 16.41
CA LYS A 92 -23.44 21.56 17.70
C LYS A 92 -24.25 20.25 17.74
N GLU A 93 -23.79 19.23 17.01
CA GLU A 93 -24.42 17.91 17.01
C GLU A 93 -24.24 17.26 18.40
N LYS A 94 -25.34 16.72 18.95
CA LYS A 94 -25.30 16.00 20.24
C LYS A 94 -24.55 14.68 20.07
N THR A 95 -23.34 14.59 20.61
CA THR A 95 -22.56 13.35 20.69
C THR A 95 -22.89 12.60 21.99
N SER A 96 -23.15 11.29 21.90
CA SER A 96 -23.37 10.46 23.09
C SER A 96 -22.11 10.38 23.96
N PRO A 97 -22.23 10.33 25.30
CA PRO A 97 -21.08 10.25 26.21
C PRO A 97 -20.24 8.99 25.98
N THR A 98 -20.86 7.90 25.54
CA THR A 98 -20.18 6.64 25.18
C THR A 98 -19.17 6.82 24.05
N LYS A 99 -19.52 7.57 23.00
CA LYS A 99 -18.61 7.87 21.88
C LYS A 99 -17.43 8.73 22.32
N ILE A 100 -17.68 9.69 23.21
CA ILE A 100 -16.63 10.54 23.78
C ILE A 100 -15.61 9.68 24.53
N CYS A 101 -16.09 8.74 25.37
CA CYS A 101 -15.22 7.80 26.07
C CYS A 101 -14.37 6.96 25.11
N SER A 102 -14.98 6.39 24.06
CA SER A 102 -14.23 5.64 23.03
C SER A 102 -13.19 6.48 22.31
N PHE A 103 -13.47 7.75 22.02
CA PHE A 103 -12.51 8.65 21.39
C PHE A 103 -11.34 9.02 22.32
N LEU A 104 -11.59 9.21 23.61
CA LEU A 104 -10.52 9.44 24.59
C LEU A 104 -9.56 8.24 24.65
N PHE A 105 -10.10 7.02 24.70
CA PHE A 105 -9.28 5.81 24.63
C PHE A 105 -8.47 5.71 23.33
N LEU A 106 -9.09 6.06 22.19
CA LEU A 106 -8.42 6.02 20.90
C LEU A 106 -7.27 7.04 20.80
N VAL A 107 -7.47 8.26 21.31
CA VAL A 107 -6.44 9.31 21.36
C VAL A 107 -5.32 8.91 22.33
N ALA A 108 -5.66 8.35 23.49
CA ALA A 108 -4.67 7.85 24.45
C ALA A 108 -3.83 6.73 23.84
N ALA A 109 -4.46 5.74 23.19
CA ALA A 109 -3.76 4.67 22.50
C ALA A 109 -2.83 5.22 21.40
N ALA A 110 -3.31 6.15 20.57
CA ALA A 110 -2.50 6.77 19.53
C ALA A 110 -1.34 7.61 20.08
N GLY A 111 -1.54 8.29 21.21
CA GLY A 111 -0.50 9.07 21.89
C GLY A 111 0.59 8.21 22.52
N CYS A 112 0.25 7.01 23.01
CA CYS A 112 1.23 6.07 23.56
C CYS A 112 2.04 5.32 22.50
N LEU A 113 1.54 5.23 21.24
CA LEU A 113 2.16 4.45 20.16
C LEU A 113 3.63 4.82 19.90
N PRO A 114 4.01 6.10 19.68
CA PRO A 114 5.41 6.47 19.43
C PRO A 114 6.38 6.02 20.52
N PHE A 115 5.92 5.94 21.78
CA PHE A 115 6.76 5.57 22.93
C PHE A 115 6.91 4.06 23.09
N GLN A 116 5.99 3.27 22.55
CA GLN A 116 6.03 1.80 22.57
C GLN A 116 6.55 1.19 21.25
N ASP A 117 6.63 1.97 20.18
CA ASP A 117 7.01 1.48 18.87
C ASP A 117 8.52 1.24 18.77
N ALA A 118 8.91 -0.03 18.79
CA ALA A 118 10.31 -0.45 18.62
C ALA A 118 10.87 -0.14 17.21
N GLN A 119 10.02 0.22 16.25
CA GLN A 119 10.38 0.65 14.89
C GLN A 119 9.96 2.11 14.65
N PHE A 120 10.13 2.96 15.66
CA PHE A 120 9.79 4.37 15.56
C PHE A 120 10.53 5.05 14.38
N ASP A 121 9.75 5.46 13.37
CA ASP A 121 10.23 6.21 12.20
C ASP A 121 9.54 7.59 12.15
N PRO A 122 10.25 8.69 12.47
CA PRO A 122 9.64 10.02 12.56
C PRO A 122 9.04 10.50 11.23
N ASP A 123 9.62 10.12 10.09
CA ASP A 123 9.05 10.45 8.77
C ASP A 123 7.73 9.71 8.56
N GLY A 124 7.64 8.45 8.96
CA GLY A 124 6.44 7.63 8.89
C GLY A 124 5.30 8.23 9.70
N TYR A 125 5.58 8.63 10.95
CA TYR A 125 4.61 9.31 11.81
C TYR A 125 4.22 10.69 11.27
N PHE A 126 5.16 11.45 10.71
CA PHE A 126 4.88 12.73 10.06
C PHE A 126 3.88 12.56 8.90
N TRP A 127 4.12 11.61 7.98
CA TRP A 127 3.19 11.31 6.90
C TRP A 127 1.84 10.79 7.41
N ALA A 128 1.81 10.02 8.50
CA ALA A 128 0.57 9.55 9.11
C ALA A 128 -0.27 10.71 9.67
N VAL A 129 0.35 11.74 10.25
CA VAL A 129 -0.33 12.95 10.72
C VAL A 129 -0.92 13.74 9.54
N ILE A 130 -0.18 13.91 8.43
CA ILE A 130 -0.72 14.53 7.22
C ILE A 130 -1.92 13.73 6.70
N HIS A 131 -1.79 12.40 6.61
CA HIS A 131 -2.87 11.51 6.19
C HIS A 131 -4.12 11.67 7.07
N LEU A 132 -3.94 11.69 8.39
CA LEU A 132 -4.99 11.91 9.38
C LEU A 132 -5.77 13.21 9.11
N PHE A 133 -5.06 14.33 8.90
CA PHE A 133 -5.69 15.61 8.57
C PHE A 133 -6.42 15.57 7.23
N CYS A 134 -5.82 14.99 6.18
CA CYS A 134 -6.48 14.85 4.88
C CYS A 134 -7.76 14.03 4.96
N VAL A 135 -7.77 12.91 5.71
CA VAL A 135 -8.97 12.08 5.91
C VAL A 135 -10.05 12.86 6.64
N GLY A 136 -9.68 13.55 7.73
CA GLY A 136 -10.62 14.36 8.51
C GLY A 136 -11.23 15.49 7.68
N ALA A 137 -10.40 16.29 7.03
CA ALA A 137 -10.81 17.41 6.19
C ALA A 137 -11.68 16.94 5.01
N TYR A 138 -11.31 15.85 4.33
CA TYR A 138 -12.11 15.29 3.24
C TYR A 138 -13.51 14.88 3.70
N LYS A 139 -13.62 14.20 4.84
CA LYS A 139 -14.93 13.79 5.40
C LYS A 139 -15.79 14.99 5.80
N ILE A 140 -15.18 16.01 6.40
CA ILE A 140 -15.85 17.25 6.78
C ILE A 140 -16.36 17.97 5.52
N LEU A 141 -15.49 18.17 4.53
CA LEU A 141 -15.81 18.87 3.29
C LEU A 141 -16.87 18.12 2.47
N ARG A 142 -16.75 16.79 2.37
CA ARG A 142 -17.76 15.94 1.74
C ARG A 142 -19.12 16.05 2.44
N LYS A 143 -19.14 16.10 3.78
CA LYS A 143 -20.40 16.24 4.53
C LYS A 143 -20.98 17.65 4.39
N SER A 144 -20.16 18.71 4.35
CA SER A 144 -20.64 20.08 4.15
C SER A 144 -21.14 20.33 2.73
N GLN A 145 -20.56 19.66 1.73
CA GLN A 145 -20.96 19.74 0.32
C GLN A 145 -22.08 18.76 -0.04
N LYS A 146 -22.60 17.96 0.91
CA LYS A 146 -23.67 16.98 0.69
C LYS A 146 -25.03 17.53 0.17
N PRO A 147 -25.36 18.84 0.19
CA PRO A 147 -26.48 19.35 -0.62
C PRO A 147 -26.16 19.47 -2.13
N SER A 148 -24.95 19.11 -2.60
CA SER A 148 -24.62 19.09 -4.03
C SER A 148 -25.42 18.02 -4.78
N VAL A 149 -25.89 18.34 -5.99
CA VAL A 149 -26.60 17.46 -6.94
C VAL A 149 -25.83 16.17 -7.30
N LEU A 150 -24.55 16.07 -6.92
CA LEU A 150 -23.64 15.01 -7.31
C LEU A 150 -23.85 13.72 -6.50
N SER A 151 -24.03 12.58 -7.18
CA SER A 151 -24.24 11.30 -6.49
C SER A 151 -22.98 10.80 -5.79
N ASP A 152 -23.12 9.92 -4.80
CA ASP A 152 -21.97 9.29 -4.10
C ASP A 152 -21.03 8.55 -5.07
N ILE A 153 -21.57 8.04 -6.19
CA ILE A 153 -20.78 7.37 -7.24
C ILE A 153 -19.99 8.40 -8.05
N ASP A 154 -20.62 9.52 -8.42
CA ASP A 154 -19.98 10.59 -9.18
C ASP A 154 -18.85 11.26 -8.38
N GLN A 155 -19.06 11.49 -7.08
CA GLN A 155 -18.03 11.97 -6.16
C GLN A 155 -16.80 11.06 -6.16
N GLN A 156 -17.02 9.74 -6.06
CA GLN A 156 -15.92 8.78 -6.05
C GLN A 156 -15.22 8.70 -7.42
N TYR A 157 -15.99 8.75 -8.50
CA TYR A 157 -15.47 8.72 -9.86
C TYR A 157 -14.57 9.94 -10.13
N LEU A 158 -15.03 11.15 -9.80
CA LEU A 158 -14.23 12.37 -9.90
C LEU A 158 -12.95 12.24 -9.08
N ASN A 159 -13.05 11.77 -7.83
CA ASN A 159 -11.88 11.57 -6.97
C ASN A 159 -10.84 10.63 -7.60
N TYR A 160 -11.26 9.55 -8.26
CA TYR A 160 -10.33 8.64 -8.94
C TYR A 160 -9.67 9.26 -10.16
N ILE A 161 -10.43 9.95 -11.02
CA ILE A 161 -9.85 10.62 -12.21
C ILE A 161 -8.86 11.71 -11.78
N PHE A 162 -9.26 12.57 -10.85
CA PHE A 162 -8.38 13.62 -10.35
C PHE A 162 -7.17 13.04 -9.61
N SER A 163 -7.31 11.91 -8.91
CA SER A 163 -6.17 11.22 -8.29
C SER A 163 -5.15 10.78 -9.31
N VAL A 164 -5.59 10.12 -10.39
CA VAL A 164 -4.67 9.69 -11.46
C VAL A 164 -3.96 10.91 -12.06
N ALA A 165 -4.70 11.96 -12.42
CA ALA A 165 -4.11 13.16 -12.99
C ALA A 165 -3.11 13.84 -12.05
N LEU A 166 -3.54 14.17 -10.82
CA LEU A 166 -2.73 14.91 -9.85
C LEU A 166 -1.53 14.09 -9.35
N LEU A 167 -1.65 12.77 -9.16
CA LEU A 167 -0.52 11.94 -8.76
C LEU A 167 0.52 11.82 -9.87
N VAL A 168 0.11 11.73 -11.14
CA VAL A 168 1.04 11.77 -12.27
C VAL A 168 1.81 13.09 -12.27
N PHE A 169 1.12 14.22 -12.13
CA PHE A 169 1.79 15.52 -12.04
C PHE A 169 2.68 15.65 -10.80
N ALA A 170 2.25 15.17 -9.64
CA ALA A 170 3.03 15.21 -8.40
C ALA A 170 4.25 14.28 -8.42
N SER A 171 4.21 13.19 -9.21
CA SER A 171 5.32 12.24 -9.31
C SER A 171 6.56 12.82 -10.00
N HIS A 172 6.39 13.85 -10.84
CA HIS A 172 7.47 14.50 -11.55
C HIS A 172 8.39 15.34 -10.63
N PRO A 173 7.90 16.34 -9.86
CA PRO A 173 8.75 17.13 -8.97
C PRO A 173 9.24 16.35 -7.75
N THR A 174 8.49 15.34 -7.30
CA THR A 174 8.84 14.53 -6.11
C THR A 174 9.96 13.54 -6.41
N GLY A 175 10.27 13.28 -7.69
CA GLY A 175 11.26 12.28 -8.10
C GLY A 175 10.78 10.83 -7.95
N ASP A 176 9.52 10.61 -7.56
CA ASP A 176 8.92 9.27 -7.44
C ASP A 176 8.86 8.57 -8.81
N LEU A 177 8.66 9.33 -9.90
CA LEU A 177 8.67 8.79 -11.27
C LEU A 177 10.05 8.21 -11.65
N PHE A 178 11.12 8.94 -11.36
CA PHE A 178 12.49 8.48 -11.63
C PHE A 178 12.87 7.32 -10.71
N SER A 179 12.52 7.41 -9.43
CA SER A 179 12.73 6.33 -8.46
C SER A 179 12.03 5.02 -8.85
N ALA A 180 10.86 5.11 -9.51
CA ALA A 180 10.14 3.94 -9.99
C ALA A 180 10.86 3.23 -11.15
N LEU A 181 11.58 3.96 -12.01
CA LEU A 181 12.37 3.36 -13.11
C LEU A 181 13.55 2.54 -12.60
N ASP A 182 14.14 2.96 -11.48
CA ASP A 182 15.23 2.24 -10.81
C ASP A 182 14.75 1.06 -9.96
N PHE A 183 13.43 0.86 -9.83
CA PHE A 183 12.89 -0.21 -9.01
C PHE A 183 13.15 -1.59 -9.63
N PRO A 184 13.93 -2.47 -8.98
CA PRO A 184 14.40 -3.71 -9.59
C PRO A 184 13.29 -4.71 -9.90
N PHE A 185 12.13 -4.61 -9.24
CA PHE A 185 10.98 -5.48 -9.48
C PHE A 185 9.99 -4.94 -10.51
N LEU A 186 10.22 -3.73 -11.04
CA LEU A 186 9.29 -3.07 -11.98
C LEU A 186 8.95 -3.98 -13.17
N TYR A 187 9.94 -4.72 -13.69
CA TYR A 187 9.78 -5.58 -14.86
C TYR A 187 9.28 -7.00 -14.56
N PHE A 188 9.06 -7.36 -13.30
CA PHE A 188 8.59 -8.70 -12.94
C PHE A 188 7.08 -8.83 -13.13
N TYR A 189 6.65 -9.89 -13.82
CA TYR A 189 5.22 -10.16 -14.07
C TYR A 189 4.41 -10.32 -12.78
N ARG A 190 5.04 -10.80 -11.69
CA ARG A 190 4.41 -10.93 -10.37
C ARG A 190 4.06 -9.56 -9.78
N PHE A 191 4.93 -8.57 -9.97
CA PHE A 191 4.69 -7.20 -9.52
C PHE A 191 3.48 -6.60 -10.25
N HIS A 192 3.47 -6.63 -11.58
CA HIS A 192 2.32 -6.18 -12.36
C HIS A 192 1.04 -6.97 -12.05
N GLY A 193 1.12 -8.29 -11.95
CA GLY A 193 -0.02 -9.15 -11.62
C GLY A 193 -0.63 -8.81 -10.25
N SER A 194 0.21 -8.52 -9.25
CA SER A 194 -0.25 -8.10 -7.91
C SER A 194 -0.92 -6.72 -7.94
N CYS A 195 -0.35 -5.77 -8.70
CA CYS A 195 -0.92 -4.44 -8.88
C CYS A 195 -2.28 -4.51 -9.57
N CYS A 196 -2.39 -5.26 -10.68
CA CYS A 196 -3.65 -5.50 -11.38
C CYS A 196 -4.69 -6.17 -10.49
N ALA A 197 -4.30 -7.23 -9.76
CA ALA A 197 -5.20 -7.91 -8.82
C ALA A 197 -5.71 -6.95 -7.74
N SER A 198 -4.84 -6.10 -7.18
CA SER A 198 -5.24 -5.10 -6.17
C SER A 198 -6.22 -4.07 -6.72
N GLY A 199 -6.05 -3.61 -7.96
CA GLY A 199 -6.98 -2.69 -8.62
C GLY A 199 -8.35 -3.32 -8.86
N VAL A 200 -8.38 -4.56 -9.36
CA VAL A 200 -9.64 -5.32 -9.57
C VAL A 200 -10.36 -5.57 -8.25
N LEU A 201 -9.65 -6.01 -7.22
CA LEU A 201 -10.22 -6.23 -5.88
C LEU A 201 -10.73 -4.92 -5.26
N GLY A 202 -9.99 -3.82 -5.40
CA GLY A 202 -10.40 -2.49 -4.94
C GLY A 202 -11.69 -2.01 -5.62
N PHE A 203 -11.82 -2.26 -6.92
CA PHE A 203 -13.03 -1.95 -7.67
C PHE A 203 -14.25 -2.74 -7.19
N PHE A 204 -14.12 -4.07 -7.05
CA PHE A 204 -15.20 -4.91 -6.52
C PHE A 204 -15.57 -4.55 -5.07
N LEU A 205 -14.58 -4.25 -4.23
CA LEU A 205 -14.82 -3.79 -2.86
C LEU A 205 -15.63 -2.49 -2.83
N MET A 206 -15.31 -1.55 -3.72
CA MET A 206 -16.06 -0.30 -3.84
C MET A 206 -17.52 -0.55 -4.26
N LEU A 207 -17.74 -1.34 -5.31
CA LEU A 207 -19.09 -1.68 -5.77
C LEU A 207 -19.91 -2.39 -4.69
N SER A 208 -19.33 -3.39 -4.03
CA SER A 208 -19.97 -4.11 -2.94
C SER A 208 -20.27 -3.17 -1.77
N THR A 209 -19.39 -2.21 -1.45
CA THR A 209 -19.65 -1.23 -0.38
C THR A 209 -20.81 -0.31 -0.71
N VAL A 210 -20.92 0.17 -1.96
CA VAL A 210 -22.06 1.01 -2.40
C VAL A 210 -23.36 0.21 -2.38
N LYS A 211 -23.35 -1.02 -2.92
CA LYS A 211 -24.50 -1.93 -2.88
C LYS A 211 -24.94 -2.23 -1.45
N LEU A 212 -23.99 -2.55 -0.57
CA LEU A 212 -24.27 -2.80 0.85
C LEU A 212 -24.96 -1.60 1.49
N ARG A 213 -24.45 -0.39 1.25
CA ARG A 213 -25.03 0.88 1.76
C ARG A 213 -26.40 1.19 1.19
N SER A 214 -26.71 0.76 -0.03
CA SER A 214 -28.05 0.96 -0.62
C SER A 214 -29.11 0.00 -0.08
N ILE A 215 -28.70 -1.19 0.41
CA ILE A 215 -29.63 -2.25 0.83
C ILE A 215 -29.82 -2.27 2.35
N LEU A 216 -28.75 -2.05 3.11
CA LEU A 216 -28.75 -2.23 4.56
C LEU A 216 -28.81 -0.90 5.31
N ALA A 217 -29.47 -0.92 6.47
CA ALA A 217 -29.46 0.21 7.39
C ALA A 217 -28.01 0.57 7.80
N PRO A 218 -27.70 1.87 8.05
CA PRO A 218 -26.34 2.32 8.33
C PRO A 218 -25.64 1.57 9.48
N GLY A 219 -26.39 1.17 10.51
CA GLY A 219 -25.86 0.39 11.64
C GLY A 219 -25.45 -1.04 11.26
N GLN A 220 -26.23 -1.71 10.41
CA GLN A 220 -25.91 -3.05 9.92
C GLN A 220 -24.76 -3.02 8.91
N CYS A 221 -24.71 -2.01 8.03
CA CYS A 221 -23.55 -1.76 7.18
C CYS A 221 -22.27 -1.60 7.99
N ALA A 222 -22.31 -0.77 9.04
CA ALA A 222 -21.15 -0.53 9.89
C ALA A 222 -20.69 -1.81 10.61
N ALA A 223 -21.63 -2.62 11.08
CA ALA A 223 -21.34 -3.92 11.69
C ALA A 223 -20.66 -4.87 10.70
N TRP A 224 -21.19 -5.02 9.48
CA TRP A 224 -20.57 -5.86 8.44
C TRP A 224 -19.17 -5.40 8.03
N ILE A 225 -18.97 -4.08 7.90
CA ILE A 225 -17.64 -3.52 7.62
C ILE A 225 -16.68 -3.77 8.78
N PHE A 226 -17.15 -3.68 10.02
CA PHE A 226 -16.34 -4.00 11.20
C PHE A 226 -15.96 -5.48 11.24
N PHE A 227 -16.91 -6.38 11.00
CA PHE A 227 -16.66 -7.82 10.91
C PHE A 227 -15.68 -8.17 9.80
N ALA A 228 -15.73 -7.49 8.65
CA ALA A 228 -14.79 -7.73 7.55
C ALA A 228 -13.34 -7.32 7.89
N LYS A 229 -13.12 -6.40 8.84
CA LYS A 229 -11.77 -5.99 9.28
C LYS A 229 -11.08 -7.03 10.16
N LEU A 230 -11.84 -7.86 10.89
CA LEU A 230 -11.30 -8.88 11.80
C LEU A 230 -10.54 -10.03 11.08
N PRO A 231 -11.07 -10.65 10.01
CA PRO A 231 -10.36 -11.69 9.27
C PRO A 231 -9.17 -11.16 8.45
N ALA A 232 -9.19 -9.89 8.01
CA ALA A 232 -8.05 -9.28 7.31
C ALA A 232 -6.78 -9.19 8.19
N TRP A 233 -6.94 -9.13 9.51
CA TRP A 233 -5.84 -9.20 10.48
C TRP A 233 -5.32 -10.64 10.65
N TRP A 234 -6.20 -11.63 10.60
CA TRP A 234 -5.84 -13.06 10.69
C TRP A 234 -5.16 -13.59 9.43
N THR A 235 -5.58 -13.15 8.25
CA THR A 235 -4.97 -13.59 6.99
C THR A 235 -3.52 -13.15 6.87
N TRP A 236 -3.06 -12.06 7.51
CA TRP A 236 -1.67 -11.57 7.43
C TRP A 236 -0.60 -12.59 7.87
N ARG A 237 -0.93 -13.58 8.72
CA ARG A 237 0.02 -14.65 9.07
C ARG A 237 0.35 -15.60 7.90
N GLY A 238 -0.47 -15.66 6.85
CA GLY A 238 -0.24 -16.49 5.66
C GLY A 238 0.67 -15.84 4.58
N PRO A 239 0.39 -14.61 4.10
CA PRO A 239 1.19 -13.87 3.13
C PRO A 239 2.58 -13.48 3.64
N ALA A 240 2.76 -13.33 4.96
CA ALA A 240 4.08 -13.16 5.55
C ALA A 240 5.01 -14.36 5.24
N GLY A 241 4.44 -15.57 5.07
CA GLY A 241 5.18 -16.74 4.59
C GLY A 241 5.57 -16.65 3.11
N PHE A 242 4.73 -16.05 2.26
CA PHE A 242 5.03 -15.83 0.84
C PHE A 242 6.11 -14.77 0.64
N LEU A 243 6.05 -13.66 1.38
CA LEU A 243 7.07 -12.61 1.34
C LEU A 243 8.39 -13.05 2.01
N ARG A 244 8.34 -13.85 3.09
CA ARG A 244 9.53 -14.42 3.73
C ARG A 244 10.19 -15.51 2.87
N ALA A 245 9.43 -16.26 2.08
CA ALA A 245 9.98 -17.17 1.08
C ALA A 245 10.71 -16.42 -0.04
N GLU A 246 10.22 -15.25 -0.45
CA GLU A 246 10.93 -14.37 -1.39
C GLU A 246 12.22 -13.81 -0.78
N GLU A 247 12.22 -13.39 0.49
CA GLU A 247 13.42 -12.94 1.22
C GLU A 247 14.49 -14.06 1.36
N PHE A 248 14.05 -15.30 1.58
CA PHE A 248 14.93 -16.49 1.63
C PHE A 248 15.53 -16.82 0.25
N LEU A 249 14.73 -16.71 -0.82
CA LEU A 249 15.21 -16.85 -2.19
C LEU A 249 16.19 -15.71 -2.58
N MET A 250 16.01 -14.50 -2.03
CA MET A 250 16.96 -13.39 -2.21
C MET A 250 18.32 -13.64 -1.56
N LYS A 251 18.38 -14.33 -0.40
CA LYS A 251 19.66 -14.72 0.22
C LYS A 251 20.42 -15.76 -0.61
N MET A 252 19.71 -16.70 -1.25
CA MET A 252 20.34 -17.69 -2.13
C MET A 252 20.79 -17.08 -3.46
N GLY A 253 20.01 -16.16 -4.05
CA GLY A 253 20.39 -15.46 -5.28
C GLY A 253 21.60 -14.53 -5.12
N ARG A 254 21.78 -13.93 -3.93
CA ARG A 254 22.95 -13.08 -3.62
C ARG A 254 24.23 -13.90 -3.42
N LYS A 255 24.15 -15.12 -2.88
CA LYS A 255 25.29 -16.05 -2.80
C LYS A 255 25.76 -16.54 -4.17
N SER A 256 24.85 -16.71 -5.13
CA SER A 256 25.20 -17.13 -6.50
C SER A 256 25.87 -16.03 -7.34
N LYS A 257 25.75 -14.75 -6.98
CA LYS A 257 26.35 -13.62 -7.72
C LYS A 257 27.70 -13.15 -7.16
N HIS A 258 28.18 -13.76 -6.07
CA HIS A 258 29.46 -13.43 -5.41
C HIS A 258 30.44 -14.62 -5.43
N THR A 259 30.48 -15.39 -6.52
CA THR A 259 31.69 -16.12 -6.90
C THR A 259 32.46 -15.25 -7.90
N PRO A 260 33.64 -14.71 -7.55
CA PRO A 260 34.47 -14.05 -8.55
C PRO A 260 35.01 -15.12 -9.50
N CYS A 261 34.55 -15.06 -10.75
CA CYS A 261 35.26 -15.65 -11.89
C CYS A 261 36.64 -14.98 -11.97
N CYS A 262 37.67 -15.62 -11.43
CA CYS A 262 39.05 -15.27 -11.70
C CYS A 262 39.61 -16.33 -12.65
N TRP A 263 39.65 -16.01 -13.93
CA TRP A 263 40.39 -16.77 -14.93
C TRP A 263 41.30 -15.82 -15.72
N SER A 264 42.50 -16.33 -16.03
CA SER A 264 43.64 -15.74 -16.76
C SER A 264 44.63 -14.93 -15.91
N ARG A 265 45.97 -15.04 -16.04
CA ARG A 265 46.87 -15.87 -16.86
C ARG A 265 48.31 -15.49 -16.44
N THR A 266 49.18 -16.45 -16.09
CA THR A 266 50.64 -16.26 -16.23
C THR A 266 51.32 -17.60 -16.56
N GLN A 267 52.15 -17.57 -17.59
CA GLN A 267 52.91 -18.67 -18.18
C GLN A 267 54.14 -19.08 -17.35
N HIS A 268 54.45 -20.38 -17.44
CA HIS A 268 55.78 -21.03 -17.45
C HIS A 268 56.83 -20.70 -16.38
N SER A 269 57.09 -21.69 -15.50
CA SER A 269 58.42 -22.34 -15.37
C SER A 269 58.40 -23.48 -14.32
N GLY A 270 58.73 -24.71 -14.77
CA GLY A 270 59.40 -25.82 -14.05
C GLY A 270 59.01 -26.25 -12.62
N LEU A 271 58.44 -27.47 -12.54
CA LEU A 271 58.60 -28.59 -11.56
C LEU A 271 59.64 -28.48 -10.40
N PRO A 272 59.61 -29.37 -9.36
CA PRO A 272 58.51 -30.18 -8.81
C PRO A 272 58.44 -30.26 -7.25
N LEU A 273 57.25 -30.62 -6.79
CA LEU A 273 56.94 -31.56 -5.69
C LEU A 273 58.12 -32.40 -5.13
N GLU A 274 58.87 -31.87 -4.17
CA GLU A 274 59.81 -32.67 -3.34
C GLU A 274 60.12 -32.03 -1.96
N ARG A 275 59.69 -30.78 -1.72
CA ARG A 275 60.08 -30.00 -0.51
C ARG A 275 59.04 -29.96 0.61
N GLN A 276 57.80 -30.39 0.36
CA GLN A 276 56.73 -30.33 1.36
C GLN A 276 56.56 -31.63 2.17
N ARG A 277 57.12 -32.77 1.72
CA ARG A 277 57.09 -34.05 2.45
C ARG A 277 58.25 -34.21 3.45
N ARG A 278 59.27 -33.34 3.37
CA ARG A 278 60.45 -33.37 4.25
C ARG A 278 60.25 -32.62 5.57
N ASN A 279 59.26 -31.72 5.65
CA ASN A 279 59.00 -30.89 6.84
C ASN A 279 57.96 -31.50 7.82
N THR A 280 57.30 -32.60 7.45
CA THR A 280 56.37 -33.34 8.32
C THR A 280 57.03 -34.54 8.99
N LEU A 281 58.05 -35.16 8.40
CA LEU A 281 58.79 -36.26 9.03
C LEU A 281 59.85 -35.79 10.05
N GLN A 282 60.29 -34.54 9.98
CA GLN A 282 61.28 -33.97 10.90
C GLN A 282 60.66 -33.34 12.17
N ARG A 283 59.33 -33.22 12.22
CA ARG A 283 58.59 -32.70 13.37
C ARG A 283 58.12 -33.80 14.33
N ASP A 284 57.91 -35.02 13.83
CA ASP A 284 57.53 -36.18 14.65
C ASP A 284 58.73 -36.91 15.29
N GLN A 285 59.96 -36.59 14.88
CA GLN A 285 61.20 -37.20 15.43
C GLN A 285 61.87 -36.35 16.53
N ALA A 286 61.33 -35.15 16.82
CA ALA A 286 61.85 -34.23 17.84
C ALA A 286 61.09 -34.29 19.19
N GLU A 287 60.02 -35.09 19.31
CA GLU A 287 59.26 -35.27 20.58
C GLU A 287 59.56 -36.61 21.29
N LEU A 288 60.57 -37.39 20.87
CA LEU A 288 60.87 -38.72 21.42
C LEU A 288 62.33 -38.96 21.88
N SER A 289 63.15 -37.92 22.10
CA SER A 289 64.54 -38.10 22.58
C SER A 289 65.07 -37.00 23.51
N VAL A 290 64.32 -36.69 24.57
CA VAL A 290 64.88 -36.13 25.81
C VAL A 290 64.52 -37.08 26.97
N CYS A 291 65.18 -38.24 26.93
CA CYS A 291 65.78 -38.95 28.07
C CYS A 291 67.12 -39.47 27.55
#